data_AF-A0A524NH60-F1
#
_entry.id   AF-A0A524NH60-F1
#
_cell.length_a   1.000
_cell.length_b   1.000
_cell.length_c   1.000
_cell.angle_alpha   90.00
_cell.angle_beta   90.00
_cell.angle_gamma   90.00
#
_symmetry.space_group_name_H-M   'P 1'
#
loop_
_entity.id
_entity.type
_entity.pdbx_description
1 polymer ?
#
loop_
_entity_poly.entity_id
_entity_poly.type
_entity_poly.pdbx_seq_one_letter_code
_entity_poly.pdbx_strand_id
1 'polypeptide(L)'
;MHAVWIWATAIVVYGLFRLWYDGWRGPLTPQEIEGHLERLRPSSDVDSARMEAVRGFLERDDGREFFMLNLVRLQPEPVARPYTGERMPAVKVLEGYTGSFVPALIAALVQITW
;
A
#
# COMPACT_ATOMS: atom_id res chain seq x y z
N MET A 1 -10.43 -42.42 19.14
CA MET A 1 -11.18 -41.25 19.65
C MET A 1 -10.39 -39.94 19.55
N HIS A 2 -9.05 -39.93 19.58
CA HIS A 2 -8.25 -38.70 19.45
C HIS A 2 -8.15 -38.10 18.04
N ALA A 3 -8.16 -38.95 17.00
CA ALA A 3 -8.07 -38.49 15.62
C ALA A 3 -9.21 -37.55 15.22
N VAL A 4 -10.43 -37.81 15.69
CA VAL A 4 -11.61 -36.98 15.39
C VAL A 4 -11.44 -35.57 15.94
N TRP A 5 -10.88 -35.41 17.15
CA TRP A 5 -10.63 -34.10 17.74
C TRP A 5 -9.54 -33.33 17.01
N ILE A 6 -8.47 -33.99 16.58
CA ILE A 6 -7.40 -33.35 15.78
C ILE A 6 -7.98 -32.79 14.47
N TRP A 7 -8.75 -33.59 13.75
CA TRP A 7 -9.38 -33.16 12.50
C TRP A 7 -10.45 -32.08 12.72
N ALA A 8 -11.24 -32.17 13.79
CA ALA A 8 -12.21 -31.14 14.14
C ALA A 8 -11.53 -29.80 14.43
N THR A 9 -10.46 -29.79 15.23
CA THR A 9 -9.69 -28.58 15.51
C THR A 9 -9.04 -28.02 14.24
N ALA A 10 -8.47 -28.88 13.38
CA ALA A 10 -7.90 -28.45 12.11
C ALA A 10 -8.94 -27.76 11.20
N ILE A 11 -10.15 -28.32 11.11
CA ILE A 11 -11.24 -27.72 10.33
C ILE A 11 -11.67 -26.37 10.91
N VAL A 12 -11.78 -26.26 12.24
CA VAL A 12 -12.16 -25.00 12.89
C VAL A 12 -11.09 -23.93 12.65
N VAL A 13 -9.81 -24.24 12.86
CA VAL A 13 -8.71 -23.30 12.63
C VAL A 13 -8.65 -22.88 11.16
N TYR A 14 -8.79 -23.84 10.24
CA TYR A 14 -8.79 -23.55 8.81
C TYR A 14 -10.00 -22.70 8.39
N GLY A 15 -11.19 -22.99 8.93
CA GLY A 15 -12.41 -22.22 8.66
C GLY A 15 -12.29 -20.78 9.17
N LEU A 16 -11.77 -20.59 10.39
CA LEU A 16 -11.49 -19.26 10.94
C LEU A 16 -10.46 -18.50 10.12
N PHE A 17 -9.37 -19.17 9.73
CA PHE A 17 -8.36 -18.60 8.84
C PHE A 17 -8.98 -18.14 7.53
N ARG A 18 -9.79 -19.00 6.90
CA ARG A 18 -10.44 -18.70 5.63
C ARG A 18 -11.45 -17.56 5.74
N LEU A 19 -12.23 -17.52 6.82
CA LEU A 19 -13.17 -16.43 7.09
C LEU A 19 -12.46 -15.08 7.21
N TRP A 20 -11.28 -15.08 7.81
CA TRP A 20 -10.44 -13.89 7.95
C TRP A 20 -9.69 -13.54 6.66
N TYR A 21 -9.19 -14.54 5.93
CA TYR A 21 -8.33 -14.39 4.74
C TYR A 21 -9.10 -14.07 3.47
N ASP A 22 -10.27 -14.69 3.23
CA ASP A 22 -11.03 -14.55 1.99
C ASP A 22 -11.65 -13.14 1.81
N GLY A 23 -11.40 -12.21 2.73
CA GLY A 23 -11.55 -10.77 2.54
C GLY A 23 -12.82 -10.38 1.78
N TRP A 24 -13.99 -10.48 2.43
CA TRP A 24 -15.31 -10.27 1.81
C TRP A 24 -15.61 -8.83 1.35
N ARG A 25 -14.59 -8.00 1.14
CA ARG A 25 -14.77 -6.63 0.65
C ARG A 25 -14.93 -6.67 -0.87
N GLY A 26 -16.07 -6.17 -1.32
CA GLY A 26 -16.34 -5.95 -2.75
C GLY A 26 -15.65 -4.67 -3.25
N PRO A 27 -15.88 -4.31 -4.54
CA PRO A 27 -15.38 -3.06 -5.10
C PRO A 27 -15.90 -1.86 -4.32
N LEU A 28 -15.09 -0.79 -4.29
CA LEU A 28 -15.44 0.46 -3.62
C LEU A 28 -16.75 1.05 -4.17
N THR A 29 -17.63 1.48 -3.27
CA THR A 29 -18.85 2.19 -3.64
C THR A 29 -18.55 3.64 -4.04
N PRO A 30 -19.37 4.27 -4.89
CA PRO A 30 -19.17 5.67 -5.27
C PRO A 30 -19.10 6.63 -4.08
N GLN A 31 -19.84 6.36 -2.99
CA GLN A 31 -19.79 7.16 -1.77
C GLN A 31 -18.46 7.02 -1.03
N GLU A 32 -17.90 5.81 -0.97
CA GLU A 32 -16.58 5.58 -0.39
C GLU A 32 -15.49 6.29 -1.19
N ILE A 33 -15.57 6.22 -2.53
CA ILE A 33 -14.62 6.90 -3.43
C ILE A 33 -14.61 8.40 -3.16
N GLU A 34 -15.78 9.05 -3.07
CA GLU A 34 -15.85 10.48 -2.77
C GLU A 34 -15.25 10.82 -1.41
N GLY A 35 -15.58 10.03 -0.37
CA GLY A 35 -15.00 10.20 0.97
C GLY A 35 -13.48 10.03 1.01
N HIS A 36 -12.92 9.15 0.17
CA HIS A 36 -11.46 9.00 0.02
C HIS A 36 -10.83 10.20 -0.70
N LEU A 37 -11.45 10.70 -1.77
CA LEU A 37 -10.97 11.87 -2.53
C LEU A 37 -11.02 13.14 -1.68
N GLU A 38 -12.04 13.31 -0.84
CA GLU A 38 -12.14 14.43 0.10
C GLU A 38 -11.00 14.44 1.13
N ARG A 39 -10.54 13.28 1.59
CA ARG A 39 -9.37 13.18 2.48
C ARG A 39 -8.05 13.45 1.79
N LEU A 40 -7.98 13.28 0.47
CA LEU A 40 -6.78 13.56 -0.33
C LEU A 40 -6.66 15.05 -0.70
N ARG A 41 -7.79 15.75 -0.84
CA ARG A 41 -7.88 17.21 -1.16
C ARG A 41 -7.06 18.17 -0.30
N PRO A 42 -6.87 17.99 1.02
CA PRO A 42 -6.10 18.91 1.86
C PRO A 42 -4.59 18.86 1.56
N SER A 43 -4.13 17.84 0.84
CA SER A 43 -2.74 17.71 0.43
C SER A 43 -2.45 18.73 -0.67
N SER A 44 -1.78 19.81 -0.32
CA SER A 44 -1.48 20.98 -1.18
C SER A 44 -0.69 20.70 -2.47
N ASP A 45 -0.37 19.43 -2.74
CA ASP A 45 0.52 18.97 -3.82
C ASP A 45 -0.18 18.03 -4.83
N VAL A 46 -1.50 17.84 -4.69
CA VAL A 46 -2.30 17.01 -5.61
C VAL A 46 -3.02 17.90 -6.61
N ASP A 47 -2.46 18.00 -7.82
CA ASP A 47 -3.12 18.68 -8.95
C ASP A 47 -4.40 17.94 -9.39
N SER A 48 -5.33 18.70 -9.96
CA SER A 48 -6.60 18.26 -10.55
C SER A 48 -6.46 17.02 -11.44
N ALA A 49 -5.48 17.00 -12.35
CA ALA A 49 -5.23 15.86 -13.23
C ALA A 49 -4.84 14.58 -12.47
N ARG A 50 -4.09 14.71 -11.36
CA ARG A 50 -3.74 13.58 -10.51
C ARG A 50 -4.95 13.09 -9.72
N MET A 51 -5.83 14.00 -9.29
CA MET A 51 -7.08 13.64 -8.62
C MET A 51 -8.02 12.85 -9.54
N GLU A 52 -8.15 13.25 -10.81
CA GLU A 52 -8.92 12.51 -11.81
C GLU A 52 -8.33 11.12 -12.09
N ALA A 53 -7.00 11.01 -12.16
CA ALA A 53 -6.32 9.72 -12.33
C ALA A 53 -6.59 8.77 -11.14
N VAL A 54 -6.58 9.29 -9.91
CA VAL A 54 -6.92 8.51 -8.70
C VAL A 54 -8.38 8.09 -8.73
N ARG A 55 -9.31 9.00 -9.05
CA ARG A 55 -10.74 8.66 -9.20
C ARG A 55 -10.95 7.53 -10.20
N GLY A 56 -10.40 7.68 -11.42
CA GLY A 56 -10.54 6.67 -12.47
C GLY A 56 -9.80 5.36 -12.17
N PHE A 57 -8.84 5.34 -11.24
CA PHE A 57 -8.24 4.12 -10.71
C PHE A 57 -9.20 3.43 -9.72
N LEU A 58 -9.77 4.17 -8.76
CA LEU A 58 -10.71 3.64 -7.78
C LEU A 58 -12.03 3.15 -8.41
N GLU A 59 -12.52 3.83 -9.46
CA GLU A 59 -13.74 3.42 -10.17
C GLU A 59 -13.57 2.13 -10.99
N ARG A 60 -12.33 1.80 -11.36
CA ARG A 60 -11.99 0.55 -12.07
C ARG A 60 -11.55 -0.56 -11.13
N ASP A 61 -11.60 -0.33 -9.82
CA ASP A 61 -11.31 -1.34 -8.82
C ASP A 61 -12.33 -2.48 -8.92
N ASP A 62 -11.82 -3.70 -8.98
CA ASP A 62 -12.63 -4.92 -9.04
C ASP A 62 -12.79 -5.58 -7.66
N GLY A 63 -12.27 -4.92 -6.61
CA GLY A 63 -12.32 -5.38 -5.22
C GLY A 63 -11.36 -6.52 -4.92
N ARG A 64 -10.50 -6.91 -5.88
CA ARG A 64 -9.49 -7.98 -5.68
C ARG A 64 -8.17 -7.38 -5.20
N GLU A 65 -7.23 -8.27 -4.87
CA GLU A 65 -5.89 -7.86 -4.46
C GLU A 65 -5.20 -7.03 -5.55
N PHE A 66 -4.77 -5.81 -5.20
CA PHE A 66 -3.94 -4.99 -6.06
C PHE A 66 -2.49 -4.99 -5.56
N PHE A 67 -1.54 -5.10 -6.49
CA PHE A 67 -0.12 -5.01 -6.18
C PHE A 67 0.38 -3.60 -6.50
N MET A 68 0.81 -2.87 -5.48
CA MET A 68 1.45 -1.56 -5.68
C MET A 68 2.92 -1.77 -6.10
N LEU A 69 3.21 -1.53 -7.38
CA LEU A 69 4.53 -1.68 -7.95
C LEU A 69 5.22 -0.32 -8.12
N ASN A 70 6.36 -0.15 -7.43
CA ASN A 70 7.23 1.01 -7.59
C ASN A 70 8.41 0.67 -8.50
N LEU A 71 8.39 1.14 -9.75
CA LEU A 71 9.50 0.97 -10.69
C LEU A 71 10.42 2.18 -10.65
N VAL A 72 11.62 2.02 -10.06
CA VAL A 72 12.61 3.09 -9.94
C VAL A 72 13.76 2.85 -10.92
N ARG A 73 13.96 3.79 -11.85
CA ARG A 73 15.13 3.80 -12.75
C ARG A 73 16.22 4.70 -12.17
N LEU A 74 17.37 4.12 -11.90
CA LEU A 74 18.53 4.86 -11.39
C LEU A 74 19.29 5.52 -12.53
N GLN A 75 19.74 6.76 -12.30
CA GLN A 75 20.62 7.46 -13.23
C GLN A 75 22.05 6.89 -13.11
N PRO A 76 22.75 6.66 -14.24
CA PRO A 76 24.14 6.20 -14.21
C PRO A 76 25.09 7.26 -13.67
N GLU A 77 24.78 8.54 -13.94
CA GLU A 77 25.56 9.67 -13.46
C GLU A 77 25.23 10.03 -12.00
N PRO A 78 26.20 10.61 -11.26
CA PRO A 78 25.94 11.13 -9.93
C PRO A 78 24.81 12.16 -9.90
N VAL A 79 23.85 11.94 -9.01
CA VAL A 79 22.69 12.81 -8.80
C VAL A 79 22.91 13.71 -7.60
N ALA A 80 22.36 14.92 -7.64
CA ALA A 80 22.43 15.86 -6.53
C ALA A 80 21.41 15.50 -5.44
N ARG A 81 21.83 15.54 -4.18
CA ARG A 81 20.92 15.34 -3.05
C ARG A 81 19.94 16.53 -2.94
N PRO A 82 18.63 16.30 -2.67
CA PRO A 82 17.63 17.37 -2.64
C PRO A 82 17.92 18.54 -1.68
N TYR A 83 18.59 18.28 -0.55
CA TYR A 83 18.82 19.28 0.50
C TYR A 83 20.27 19.77 0.62
N THR A 84 21.24 18.93 0.23
CA THR A 84 22.67 19.28 0.36
C THR A 84 23.32 19.65 -0.96
N GLY A 85 22.68 19.35 -2.11
CA GLY A 85 23.25 19.58 -3.44
C GLY A 85 24.45 18.70 -3.80
N GLU A 86 24.96 17.92 -2.83
CA GLU A 86 26.10 17.02 -3.00
C GLU A 86 25.81 15.96 -4.07
N ARG A 87 26.75 15.77 -4.99
CA ARG A 87 26.67 14.78 -6.08
C ARG A 87 27.15 13.43 -5.59
N MET A 88 26.31 12.41 -5.71
CA MET A 88 26.66 11.04 -5.34
C MET A 88 25.93 10.01 -6.20
N PRO A 89 26.40 8.75 -6.24
CA PRO A 89 25.75 7.70 -7.01
C PRO A 89 24.26 7.57 -6.65
N ALA A 90 23.39 7.40 -7.64
CA ALA A 90 21.94 7.35 -7.44
C ALA A 90 21.50 6.26 -6.44
N VAL A 91 22.22 5.13 -6.37
CA VAL A 91 22.00 4.07 -5.38
C VAL A 91 22.17 4.60 -3.95
N LYS A 92 23.20 5.42 -3.68
CA LYS A 92 23.45 5.97 -2.35
C LYS A 92 22.39 6.98 -1.92
N VAL A 93 21.85 7.75 -2.88
CA VAL A 93 20.71 8.64 -2.61
C VAL A 93 19.47 7.83 -2.28
N LEU A 94 19.19 6.75 -3.03
CA LEU A 94 18.06 5.86 -2.76
C LEU A 94 18.20 5.16 -1.41
N GLU A 95 19.37 4.62 -1.08
CA GLU A 95 19.65 3.99 0.23
C GLU A 95 19.33 4.95 1.38
N GLY A 96 19.76 6.21 1.28
CA GLY A 96 19.48 7.23 2.29
C GLY A 96 17.98 7.52 2.45
N TYR A 97 17.24 7.60 1.35
CA TYR A 97 15.78 7.76 1.38
C TYR A 97 15.08 6.55 2.00
N THR A 98 15.40 5.35 1.52
CA THR A 98 14.81 4.08 1.95
C THR A 98 15.10 3.80 3.43
N GLY A 99 16.30 4.15 3.92
CA GLY A 99 16.71 3.91 5.30
C GLY A 99 15.83 4.59 6.36
N SER A 100 15.28 5.76 6.06
CA SER A 100 14.33 6.45 6.94
C SER A 100 12.87 6.16 6.59
N PHE A 101 12.56 6.02 5.30
CA PHE A 101 11.20 5.83 4.81
C PHE A 101 10.62 4.46 5.16
N VAL A 102 11.37 3.37 4.95
CA VAL A 102 10.84 2.00 5.13
C VAL A 102 10.43 1.70 6.58
N PRO A 103 11.23 2.06 7.60
CA PRO A 103 10.80 1.88 8.99
C PRO A 103 9.51 2.65 9.32
N ALA A 104 9.39 3.89 8.85
CA ALA A 104 8.18 4.70 9.04
C ALA A 104 6.97 4.09 8.31
N LEU A 105 7.17 3.57 7.09
CA LEU A 105 6.14 2.87 6.34
C LEU A 105 5.66 1.62 7.08
N ILE A 106 6.58 0.79 7.59
CA ILE A 106 6.23 -0.41 8.37
C ILE A 106 5.46 -0.01 9.64
N ALA A 107 5.92 1.02 10.36
CA ALA A 107 5.24 1.51 11.55
C ALA A 107 3.81 2.00 11.24
N ALA A 108 3.61 2.72 10.13
CA ALA A 108 2.30 3.18 9.69
C ALA A 108 1.39 2.03 9.26
N LEU A 109 1.92 1.01 8.58
CA LEU A 109 1.14 -0.17 8.19
C LEU A 109 0.61 -0.96 9.40
N VAL A 110 1.38 -1.05 10.48
CA VAL A 110 0.94 -1.67 11.74
C VAL A 110 -0.21 -0.89 12.40
N GLN A 111 -0.31 0.42 12.16
CA GLN A 111 -1.40 1.25 12.70
C GLN A 111 -2.70 1.14 11.90
N ILE A 112 -2.66 0.67 10.66
CA ILE A 112 -3.83 0.55 9.76
C ILE A 112 -4.58 -0.77 9.99
N THR A 113 -3.99 -1.74 10.69
CA THR A 113 -4.57 -3.08 10.93
C THR A 113 -5.52 -3.19 12.14
N TRP A 114 -6.10 -2.09 12.64
CA TRP A 114 -7.13 -2.10 13.71
C TRP A 114 -8.21 -1.05 13.49
#